data_AF-A0A438IJ74-F1
#
_entry.id   AF-A0A438IJ74-F1
#
_cell.length_a   1.000
_cell.length_b   1.000
_cell.length_c   1.000
_cell.angle_alpha   90.00
_cell.angle_beta   90.00
_cell.angle_gamma   90.00
#
_symmetry.space_group_name_H-M   'P 1'
#
loop_
_entity.id
_entity.type
_entity.pdbx_description
1 polymer ?
#
loop_
_entity_poly.entity_id
_entity_poly.type
_entity_poly.pdbx_seq_one_letter_code
_entity_poly.pdbx_strand_id
1 'polypeptide(L)'
;MIISEKLVGSENYLSWSAPVELWFMGQGYEDHLVTQEADIPKVNRVQWRKIDAQLCSVLWQSVDPKILLHLQAYKTCFKFWNQAKGLYTNDIQRLYKIASVRLLLSMAAMRSWLLYQLDIKNVFLHGDFAEEVYMKQPPGFLAQGESSLVCRLRHSLYGLKQSPRVWFSRFSSVVQEFDMFCNTIDHSVFYHHNSSEQCIYLVVYVDDIVITDSDQNGIRKLKQYLFTHFQTKDLGKLKYFLGIEIAQSSSDVVLSQRKYALDILGETGMLDCKPVDTPMDPNVKLIPGQGEPLRDPGRY
;
A
#
# COMPACT_ATOMS: atom_id res chain seq x y z
N MET A 1 13.07 -32.91 -2.13
CA MET A 1 12.32 -32.74 -0.87
C MET A 1 12.63 -31.32 -0.39
N ILE A 2 11.84 -30.33 -0.81
CA ILE A 2 12.10 -28.93 -0.44
C ILE A 2 11.47 -28.73 0.92
N ILE A 3 12.31 -28.55 1.94
CA ILE A 3 11.85 -28.26 3.29
C ILE A 3 12.02 -26.76 3.47
N SER A 4 10.91 -26.04 3.51
CA SER A 4 10.84 -24.64 3.93
C SER A 4 10.28 -24.61 5.34
N GLU A 5 11.14 -24.53 6.36
CA GLU A 5 10.68 -24.19 7.71
C GLU A 5 10.38 -22.70 7.79
N LYS A 6 9.24 -22.36 8.41
CA LYS A 6 8.81 -20.99 8.65
C LYS A 6 9.05 -20.64 10.12
N LEU A 7 9.75 -19.53 10.35
CA LEU A 7 9.95 -18.91 11.66
C LEU A 7 8.59 -18.49 12.26
N VAL A 8 8.43 -18.77 13.55
CA VAL A 8 7.26 -18.36 14.33
C VAL A 8 7.28 -16.83 14.48
N GLY A 9 6.43 -16.11 13.74
CA GLY A 9 6.07 -14.73 14.06
C GLY A 9 6.02 -13.68 12.94
N SER A 10 6.53 -13.91 11.71
CA SER A 10 6.37 -12.91 10.63
C SER A 10 6.39 -13.47 9.19
N GLU A 11 5.65 -12.76 8.34
CA GLU A 11 5.57 -12.87 6.89
C GLU A 11 6.88 -12.43 6.22
N ASN A 12 7.40 -13.27 5.32
CA ASN A 12 8.52 -12.91 4.46
C ASN A 12 8.29 -13.51 3.07
N TYR A 13 7.62 -12.74 2.19
CA TYR A 13 7.45 -13.15 0.79
C TYR A 13 8.78 -13.51 0.16
N LEU A 14 9.82 -12.71 0.42
CA LEU A 14 11.10 -12.83 -0.28
C LEU A 14 11.83 -14.12 0.09
N SER A 15 11.75 -14.56 1.36
CA SER A 15 12.34 -15.83 1.77
C SER A 15 11.57 -17.05 1.24
N TRP A 16 10.26 -16.93 1.00
CA TRP A 16 9.45 -17.98 0.38
C TRP A 16 9.54 -17.96 -1.15
N SER A 17 9.49 -16.78 -1.76
CA SER A 17 9.39 -16.59 -3.20
C SER A 17 10.70 -16.93 -3.89
N ALA A 18 11.85 -16.57 -3.31
CA ALA A 18 13.16 -16.85 -3.89
C ALA A 18 13.42 -18.36 -4.12
N PRO A 19 13.22 -19.27 -3.15
CA PRO A 19 13.39 -20.70 -3.39
C PRO A 19 12.32 -21.27 -4.33
N VAL A 20 11.09 -20.72 -4.34
CA VAL A 20 10.06 -21.15 -5.29
C VAL A 20 10.40 -20.72 -6.72
N GLU A 21 10.81 -19.48 -6.95
CA GLU A 21 11.26 -18.99 -8.26
C GLU A 21 12.46 -19.79 -8.76
N LEU A 22 13.46 -20.03 -7.91
CA LEU A 22 14.62 -20.87 -8.25
C LEU A 22 14.22 -22.31 -8.59
N TRP A 23 13.22 -22.87 -7.90
CA TRP A 23 12.73 -24.21 -8.20
C TRP A 23 12.00 -24.26 -9.54
N PHE A 24 11.09 -23.31 -9.81
CA PHE A 24 10.39 -23.22 -11.09
C PHE A 24 11.37 -23.01 -12.26
N MET A 25 12.35 -22.13 -12.08
CA MET A 25 13.43 -21.89 -13.06
C MET A 25 14.28 -23.13 -13.28
N GLY A 26 14.68 -23.82 -12.21
CA GLY A 26 15.45 -25.07 -12.29
C GLY A 26 14.71 -26.23 -12.95
N GLN A 27 13.38 -26.18 -13.01
CA GLN A 27 12.53 -27.15 -13.72
C GLN A 27 12.10 -26.67 -15.12
N GLY A 28 12.42 -25.44 -15.51
CA GLY A 28 12.02 -24.87 -16.80
C GLY A 28 10.53 -24.50 -16.90
N TYR A 29 9.87 -24.21 -15.78
CA TYR A 29 8.44 -23.88 -15.70
C TYR A 29 8.16 -22.43 -15.25
N GLU A 30 9.14 -21.54 -15.35
CA GLU A 30 8.99 -20.13 -14.94
C GLU A 30 7.81 -19.42 -15.63
N ASP A 31 7.47 -19.85 -16.85
CA ASP A 31 6.36 -19.36 -17.65
C ASP A 31 5.00 -19.50 -16.96
N HIS A 32 4.82 -20.53 -16.12
CA HIS A 32 3.60 -20.77 -15.35
C HIS A 32 3.35 -19.73 -14.24
N LEU A 33 4.38 -19.02 -13.78
CA LEU A 33 4.24 -17.96 -12.78
C LEU A 33 3.86 -16.60 -13.40
N VAL A 34 4.19 -16.40 -14.67
CA VAL A 34 4.07 -15.09 -15.36
C VAL A 34 3.04 -15.05 -16.48
N THR A 35 2.69 -16.20 -17.06
CA THR A 35 1.79 -16.28 -18.22
C THR A 35 0.39 -16.69 -17.79
N GLN A 36 -0.65 -16.00 -18.31
CA GLN A 36 -2.02 -16.41 -18.09
C GLN A 36 -2.43 -17.49 -19.08
N GLU A 37 -3.29 -18.40 -18.64
CA GLU A 37 -3.81 -19.48 -19.49
C GLU A 37 -4.49 -18.96 -20.78
N ALA A 38 -5.06 -17.74 -20.73
CA ALA A 38 -5.66 -17.09 -21.89
C ALA A 38 -4.67 -16.87 -23.04
N ASP A 39 -3.39 -16.67 -22.71
CA ASP A 39 -2.32 -16.34 -23.65
C ASP A 39 -1.67 -17.59 -24.26
N ILE A 40 -1.99 -18.78 -23.73
CA ILE A 40 -1.45 -20.05 -24.24
C ILE A 40 -2.19 -20.45 -25.54
N PRO A 41 -1.46 -20.82 -26.60
CA PRO A 41 -2.05 -21.32 -27.84
C PRO A 41 -3.00 -22.50 -27.58
N LYS A 42 -4.18 -22.50 -28.20
CA LYS A 42 -5.24 -23.51 -27.96
C LYS A 42 -4.75 -24.95 -28.06
N VAL A 43 -3.83 -25.24 -28.98
CA VAL A 43 -3.23 -26.56 -29.21
C VAL A 43 -2.45 -27.06 -27.98
N ASN A 44 -1.83 -26.15 -27.23
CA ASN A 44 -0.98 -26.47 -26.09
C ASN A 44 -1.71 -26.36 -24.74
N ARG A 45 -2.92 -25.76 -24.70
CA ARG A 45 -3.66 -25.49 -23.46
C ARG A 45 -3.94 -26.71 -22.61
N VAL A 46 -4.25 -27.86 -23.21
CA VAL A 46 -4.57 -29.08 -22.47
C VAL A 46 -3.34 -29.59 -21.71
N GLN A 47 -2.20 -29.65 -22.38
CA GLN A 47 -0.94 -30.07 -21.78
C GLN A 47 -0.47 -29.05 -20.73
N TRP A 48 -0.57 -27.76 -21.05
CA TRP A 48 -0.21 -26.68 -20.15
C TRP A 48 -1.05 -26.72 -18.85
N ARG A 49 -2.38 -26.87 -18.93
CA ARG A 49 -3.26 -27.01 -17.75
C ARG A 49 -2.88 -28.18 -16.87
N LYS A 50 -2.46 -29.30 -17.47
CA LYS A 50 -2.06 -30.49 -16.73
C LYS A 50 -0.80 -30.23 -15.91
N ILE A 51 0.19 -29.59 -16.52
CA ILE A 51 1.44 -29.20 -15.85
C ILE A 51 1.14 -28.13 -14.79
N ASP A 52 0.33 -27.12 -15.11
CA ASP A 52 -0.05 -26.04 -14.20
C ASP A 52 -0.75 -26.57 -12.94
N ALA A 53 -1.66 -27.54 -13.08
CA ALA A 53 -2.33 -28.16 -11.94
C ALA A 53 -1.35 -28.92 -11.02
N GLN A 54 -0.33 -29.57 -11.59
CA GLN A 54 0.71 -30.26 -10.82
C GLN A 54 1.58 -29.24 -10.06
N LEU A 55 2.01 -28.17 -10.74
CA LEU A 55 2.79 -27.09 -10.13
C LEU A 55 1.99 -26.34 -9.04
N CYS A 56 0.68 -26.17 -9.23
CA CYS A 56 -0.22 -25.58 -8.23
C CYS A 56 -0.22 -26.39 -6.92
N SER A 57 -0.16 -27.71 -7.00
CA SER A 57 -0.08 -28.56 -5.81
C SER A 57 1.22 -28.36 -5.03
N VAL A 58 2.33 -28.12 -5.73
CA VAL A 58 3.63 -27.78 -5.12
C VAL A 58 3.54 -26.41 -4.44
N LEU A 59 2.93 -25.43 -5.08
CA LEU A 59 2.70 -24.10 -4.49
C LEU A 59 1.85 -24.18 -3.22
N TRP A 60 0.77 -24.96 -3.22
CA TRP A 60 -0.09 -25.17 -2.04
C TRP A 60 0.66 -25.78 -0.85
N GLN A 61 1.58 -26.70 -1.12
CA GLN A 61 2.39 -27.34 -0.07
C GLN A 61 3.54 -26.45 0.41
N SER A 62 3.95 -25.46 -0.39
CA SER A 62 5.05 -24.56 -0.05
C SER A 62 4.65 -23.40 0.88
N VAL A 63 3.35 -23.09 0.99
CA VAL A 63 2.86 -21.96 1.78
C VAL A 63 2.39 -22.39 3.17
N ASP A 64 2.40 -21.43 4.10
CA ASP A 64 1.87 -21.63 5.45
C ASP A 64 0.38 -22.02 5.41
N PRO A 65 -0.06 -23.04 6.18
CA PRO A 65 -1.46 -23.45 6.25
C PRO A 65 -2.44 -22.31 6.56
N LYS A 66 -2.05 -21.33 7.38
CA LYS A 66 -2.89 -20.16 7.70
C LYS A 66 -3.14 -19.26 6.48
N ILE A 67 -2.14 -19.16 5.60
CA ILE A 67 -2.22 -18.34 4.38
C ILE A 67 -2.88 -19.13 3.24
N LEU A 68 -2.69 -20.46 3.22
CA LEU A 68 -3.32 -21.35 2.24
C LEU A 68 -4.84 -21.22 2.21
N LEU A 69 -5.48 -20.99 3.37
CA LEU A 69 -6.92 -20.75 3.47
C LEU A 69 -7.41 -19.58 2.60
N HIS A 70 -6.57 -18.57 2.38
CA HIS A 70 -6.86 -17.41 1.53
C HIS A 70 -6.47 -17.62 0.06
N LEU A 71 -5.68 -18.65 -0.24
CA LEU A 71 -5.12 -18.90 -1.56
C LEU A 71 -5.72 -20.12 -2.29
N GLN A 72 -6.42 -21.00 -1.58
CA GLN A 72 -7.04 -22.22 -2.14
C GLN A 72 -8.05 -21.97 -3.28
N ALA A 73 -8.61 -20.76 -3.38
CA ALA A 73 -9.55 -20.40 -4.44
C ALA A 73 -8.86 -20.25 -5.81
N TYR A 74 -7.53 -20.05 -5.84
CA TYR A 74 -6.78 -19.80 -7.06
C TYR A 74 -6.21 -21.11 -7.61
N LYS A 75 -6.80 -21.59 -8.72
CA LYS A 75 -6.53 -22.91 -9.33
C LYS A 75 -5.45 -22.91 -10.41
N THR A 76 -4.72 -21.81 -10.55
CA THR A 76 -3.65 -21.67 -11.56
C THR A 76 -2.41 -21.08 -10.92
N CYS A 77 -1.21 -21.49 -11.34
CA CYS A 77 0.04 -21.02 -10.74
C CYS A 77 0.15 -19.50 -10.81
N PHE A 78 -0.16 -18.90 -11.96
CA PHE A 78 -0.16 -17.44 -12.14
C PHE A 78 -1.04 -16.70 -11.12
N LYS A 79 -2.32 -17.09 -10.97
CA LYS A 79 -3.24 -16.42 -10.05
C LYS A 79 -2.85 -16.65 -8.59
N PHE A 80 -2.44 -17.87 -8.26
CA PHE A 80 -1.95 -18.20 -6.93
C PHE A 80 -0.72 -17.36 -6.59
N TRP A 81 0.26 -17.30 -7.50
CA TRP A 81 1.52 -16.58 -7.36
C TRP A 81 1.30 -15.09 -7.17
N ASN A 82 0.46 -14.47 -8.01
CA ASN A 82 0.15 -13.04 -7.89
C ASN A 82 -0.63 -12.72 -6.61
N GLN A 83 -1.56 -13.58 -6.19
CA GLN A 83 -2.26 -13.35 -4.94
C GLN A 83 -1.35 -13.58 -3.73
N ALA A 84 -0.50 -14.61 -3.76
CA ALA A 84 0.51 -14.86 -2.74
C ALA A 84 1.46 -13.67 -2.64
N LYS A 85 1.95 -13.15 -3.78
CA LYS A 85 2.71 -11.91 -3.86
C LYS A 85 1.99 -10.81 -3.10
N GLY A 86 0.74 -10.49 -3.45
CA GLY A 86 -0.02 -9.44 -2.75
C GLY A 86 -0.38 -9.72 -1.28
N LEU A 87 -0.37 -10.97 -0.81
CA LEU A 87 -0.63 -11.31 0.60
C LEU A 87 0.64 -11.25 1.44
N TYR A 88 1.78 -11.62 0.87
CA TYR A 88 3.06 -11.64 1.55
C TYR A 88 3.88 -10.35 1.30
N THR A 89 3.57 -9.57 0.27
CA THR A 89 4.12 -8.22 0.09
C THR A 89 3.46 -7.29 1.10
N ASN A 90 4.29 -6.54 1.83
CA ASN A 90 3.89 -5.48 2.77
C ASN A 90 3.28 -4.26 2.05
N ASP A 91 2.47 -4.45 1.00
CA ASP A 91 1.94 -3.36 0.19
C ASP A 91 0.94 -2.54 1.01
N ILE A 92 1.39 -1.38 1.50
CA ILE A 92 0.54 -0.34 2.10
C ILE A 92 -0.67 -0.04 1.22
N GLN A 93 -0.52 -0.19 -0.10
CA GLN A 93 -1.61 0.02 -1.05
C GLN A 93 -2.83 -0.89 -0.78
N ARG A 94 -2.68 -2.04 -0.10
CA ARG A 94 -3.81 -2.85 0.38
C ARG A 94 -4.41 -2.36 1.71
N LEU A 95 -3.64 -1.64 2.52
CA LEU A 95 -4.11 -1.08 3.78
C LEU A 95 -5.11 0.04 3.55
N TYR A 96 -4.99 0.77 2.44
CA TYR A 96 -5.85 1.91 2.12
C TYR A 96 -6.84 1.60 1.00
N LYS A 97 -8.14 1.75 1.27
CA LYS A 97 -9.16 1.70 0.23
C LYS A 97 -9.79 3.08 0.06
N ILE A 98 -9.76 3.60 -1.17
CA ILE A 98 -10.43 4.86 -1.52
C ILE A 98 -11.94 4.83 -1.22
N ALA A 99 -12.54 3.64 -1.21
CA ALA A 99 -13.92 3.43 -0.80
C ALA A 99 -14.18 3.86 0.64
N SER A 100 -13.23 3.62 1.55
CA SER A 100 -13.35 3.97 2.98
C SER A 100 -13.28 5.46 3.20
N VAL A 101 -12.40 6.16 2.46
CA VAL A 101 -12.36 7.63 2.48
C VAL A 101 -13.66 8.21 1.94
N ARG A 102 -14.15 7.72 0.80
CA ARG A 102 -15.43 8.18 0.24
C ARG A 102 -16.60 7.95 1.21
N LEU A 103 -16.60 6.81 1.91
CA LEU A 103 -17.59 6.52 2.95
C LEU A 103 -17.47 7.51 4.11
N LEU A 104 -16.26 7.77 4.61
CA LEU A 104 -15.99 8.75 5.67
C LEU A 104 -16.49 10.14 5.30
N LEU A 105 -16.14 10.60 4.09
CA LEU A 105 -16.56 11.90 3.55
C LEU A 105 -18.08 11.99 3.40
N SER A 106 -18.72 10.92 2.92
CA SER A 106 -20.17 10.86 2.77
C SER A 106 -20.88 10.90 4.13
N MET A 107 -20.37 10.15 5.13
CA MET A 107 -20.90 10.19 6.50
C MET A 107 -20.75 11.59 7.11
N ALA A 108 -19.59 12.22 6.92
CA ALA A 108 -19.35 13.58 7.41
C ALA A 108 -20.31 14.58 6.77
N ALA A 109 -20.58 14.47 5.45
CA ALA A 109 -21.57 15.30 4.77
C ALA A 109 -22.99 15.07 5.31
N MET A 110 -23.42 13.80 5.41
CA MET A 110 -24.77 13.43 5.88
C MET A 110 -25.06 13.85 7.32
N ARG A 111 -24.03 13.89 8.17
CA ARG A 111 -24.14 14.21 9.60
C ARG A 111 -23.69 15.62 9.95
N SER A 112 -23.29 16.42 8.95
CA SER A 112 -22.67 17.73 9.14
C SER A 112 -21.47 17.70 10.10
N TRP A 113 -20.69 16.61 10.09
CA TRP A 113 -19.48 16.48 10.90
C TRP A 113 -18.29 17.14 10.21
N LEU A 114 -17.42 17.77 11.01
CA LEU A 114 -16.21 18.37 10.51
C LEU A 114 -15.15 17.32 10.25
N LEU A 115 -14.46 17.45 9.12
CA LEU A 115 -13.30 16.64 8.78
C LEU A 115 -12.03 17.40 9.15
N TYR A 116 -11.14 16.73 9.86
CA TYR A 116 -9.83 17.24 10.24
C TYR A 116 -8.71 16.41 9.64
N GLN A 117 -7.56 17.04 9.45
CA GLN A 117 -6.37 16.38 8.93
C GLN A 117 -5.20 16.56 9.88
N LEU A 118 -4.49 15.46 10.14
CA LEU A 118 -3.19 15.46 10.79
C LEU A 118 -2.15 14.91 9.82
N ASP A 119 -0.91 15.34 10.00
CA ASP A 119 0.26 14.91 9.24
C ASP A 119 1.34 14.45 10.22
N ILE A 120 1.82 13.21 10.11
CA ILE A 120 2.88 12.68 10.96
C ILE A 120 4.21 12.79 10.25
N LYS A 121 5.15 13.52 10.85
CA LYS A 121 6.48 13.70 10.28
C LYS A 121 7.31 12.44 10.42
N ASN A 122 8.06 12.11 9.38
CA ASN A 122 9.07 11.06 9.38
C ASN A 122 8.53 9.70 9.91
N VAL A 123 7.33 9.31 9.49
CA VAL A 123 6.61 8.11 9.96
C VAL A 123 7.48 6.86 10.09
N PHE A 124 8.37 6.62 9.14
CA PHE A 124 9.21 5.42 9.17
C PHE A 124 10.25 5.43 10.29
N LEU A 125 10.66 6.60 10.79
CA LEU A 125 11.56 6.68 11.95
C LEU A 125 10.87 6.32 13.28
N HIS A 126 9.54 6.28 13.32
CA HIS A 126 8.79 6.02 14.54
C HIS A 126 8.61 4.54 14.87
N GLY A 127 8.96 3.62 13.97
CA GLY A 127 8.80 2.19 14.20
C GLY A 127 10.12 1.47 14.51
N ASP A 128 10.03 0.51 15.43
CA ASP A 128 11.16 -0.31 15.87
C ASP A 128 11.28 -1.58 15.01
N PHE A 129 12.52 -1.99 14.72
CA PHE A 129 12.77 -3.23 14.00
C PHE A 129 12.80 -4.42 14.94
N ALA A 130 12.14 -5.51 14.52
CA ALA A 130 12.39 -6.84 15.07
C ALA A 130 13.65 -7.50 14.48
N GLU A 131 14.07 -7.06 13.29
CA GLU A 131 15.16 -7.67 12.51
C GLU A 131 16.38 -6.75 12.45
N GLU A 132 17.59 -7.32 12.43
CA GLU A 132 18.80 -6.53 12.22
C GLU A 132 19.01 -6.24 10.74
N VAL A 133 18.92 -4.96 10.36
CA VAL A 133 19.15 -4.50 8.99
C VAL A 133 20.46 -3.72 8.93
N TYR A 134 21.33 -4.11 8.00
CA TYR A 134 22.58 -3.43 7.72
C TYR A 134 22.52 -2.74 6.36
N MET A 135 23.11 -1.56 6.24
CA MET A 135 23.25 -0.84 4.98
C MET A 135 24.71 -0.42 4.74
N LYS A 136 25.08 -0.26 3.47
CA LYS A 136 26.34 0.41 3.13
C LYS A 136 26.33 1.83 3.69
N GLN A 137 27.51 2.32 4.08
CA GLN A 137 27.68 3.70 4.50
C GLN A 137 27.14 4.65 3.40
N PRO A 138 26.29 5.63 3.75
CA PRO A 138 25.75 6.55 2.77
C PRO A 138 26.86 7.45 2.19
N PRO A 139 26.73 7.90 0.93
CA PRO A 139 27.68 8.84 0.34
C PRO A 139 27.84 10.08 1.21
N GLY A 140 29.09 10.46 1.54
CA GLY A 140 29.40 11.59 2.43
C GLY A 140 29.54 11.23 3.91
N PHE A 141 29.21 10.00 4.31
CA PHE A 141 29.45 9.45 5.65
C PHE A 141 30.44 8.28 5.58
N LEU A 142 31.60 8.48 4.95
CA LEU A 142 32.68 7.49 4.98
C LEU A 142 33.52 7.76 6.23
N ALA A 143 33.44 6.88 7.22
CA ALA A 143 34.36 6.92 8.35
C ALA A 143 35.81 6.84 7.82
N GLN A 144 36.67 7.79 8.22
CA GLN A 144 38.03 7.91 7.71
C GLN A 144 38.80 6.59 7.88
N GLY A 145 39.15 5.95 6.77
CA GLY A 145 39.92 4.70 6.75
C GLY A 145 39.11 3.40 6.86
N GLU A 146 37.78 3.46 6.98
CA GLU A 146 36.93 2.30 7.27
C GLU A 146 35.87 2.05 6.20
N SER A 147 36.29 1.97 4.94
CA SER A 147 35.38 1.74 3.79
C SER A 147 34.70 0.37 3.78
N SER A 148 35.16 -0.58 4.60
CA SER A 148 34.59 -1.93 4.71
C SER A 148 33.46 -2.04 5.74
N LEU A 149 33.24 -1.02 6.57
CA LEU A 149 32.18 -1.07 7.58
C LEU A 149 30.79 -0.82 6.98
N VAL A 150 29.78 -1.38 7.66
CA VAL A 150 28.37 -1.24 7.34
C VAL A 150 27.64 -0.58 8.51
N CYS A 151 26.60 0.19 8.23
CA CYS A 151 25.76 0.80 9.25
C CYS A 151 24.65 -0.16 9.66
N ARG A 152 24.50 -0.42 10.97
CA ARG A 152 23.31 -1.08 11.50
C ARG A 152 22.19 -0.06 11.68
N LEU A 153 21.04 -0.30 11.06
CA LEU A 153 19.88 0.56 11.20
C LEU A 153 19.21 0.36 12.56
N ARG A 154 18.97 1.46 13.28
CA ARG A 154 18.25 1.46 14.56
C ARG A 154 16.75 1.71 14.40
N HIS A 155 16.37 2.44 13.35
CA HIS A 155 15.00 2.79 13.03
C HIS A 155 14.74 2.60 11.54
N SER A 156 13.47 2.41 11.19
CA SER A 156 13.08 2.17 9.81
C SER A 156 13.26 3.41 8.93
N LEU A 157 13.65 3.21 7.67
CA LEU A 157 14.00 4.29 6.74
C LEU A 157 13.17 4.19 5.46
N TYR A 158 12.99 5.34 4.81
CA TYR A 158 12.41 5.40 3.48
C TYR A 158 13.15 4.45 2.52
N GLY A 159 12.39 3.72 1.69
CA GLY A 159 12.92 2.77 0.70
C GLY A 159 13.06 1.33 1.21
N LEU A 160 12.93 1.08 2.51
CA LEU A 160 12.87 -0.29 3.02
C LEU A 160 11.46 -0.89 2.82
N LYS A 161 11.40 -2.13 2.35
CA LYS A 161 10.13 -2.83 2.06
C LYS A 161 9.28 -3.05 3.32
N GLN A 162 9.89 -3.07 4.49
CA GLN A 162 9.23 -3.33 5.78
C GLN A 162 8.86 -2.06 6.55
N SER A 163 9.49 -0.92 6.25
CA SER A 163 9.23 0.37 6.93
C SER A 163 7.76 0.77 6.99
N PRO A 164 7.04 0.75 5.85
CA PRO A 164 5.59 0.68 5.80
C PRO A 164 4.83 -0.02 6.92
N ARG A 165 5.12 -1.31 7.09
CA ARG A 165 4.41 -2.21 8.00
C ARG A 165 4.81 -1.95 9.44
N VAL A 166 6.10 -1.69 9.67
CA VAL A 166 6.65 -1.36 10.98
C VAL A 166 6.02 -0.07 11.51
N TRP A 167 5.90 0.95 10.65
CA TRP A 167 5.16 2.17 10.95
C TRP A 167 3.70 1.89 11.28
N PHE A 168 2.98 1.24 10.37
CA PHE A 168 1.54 1.00 10.55
C PHE A 168 1.23 0.14 11.79
N SER A 169 2.07 -0.85 12.09
CA SER A 169 1.95 -1.67 13.30
C SER A 169 2.11 -0.80 14.56
N ARG A 170 3.13 0.07 14.60
CA ARG A 170 3.34 0.98 15.73
C ARG A 170 2.16 1.95 15.89
N PHE A 171 1.70 2.54 14.79
CA PHE A 171 0.55 3.44 14.78
C PHE A 171 -0.71 2.74 15.30
N SER A 172 -1.00 1.55 14.77
CA SER A 172 -2.16 0.74 15.16
C SER A 172 -2.14 0.41 16.65
N SER A 173 -0.99 -0.02 17.20
CA SER A 173 -0.86 -0.29 18.63
C SER A 173 -1.15 0.95 19.49
N VAL A 174 -0.56 2.10 19.15
CA VAL A 174 -0.78 3.35 19.89
C VAL A 174 -2.25 3.78 19.83
N VAL A 175 -2.87 3.72 18.65
CA VAL A 175 -4.28 4.10 18.50
C VAL A 175 -5.23 3.15 19.25
N GLN A 176 -4.89 1.86 19.31
CA GLN A 176 -5.62 0.87 20.10
C GLN A 176 -5.45 1.06 21.62
N GLU A 177 -4.27 1.50 22.09
CA GLU A 177 -4.04 1.90 23.49
C GLU A 177 -4.90 3.11 23.90
N PHE A 178 -5.38 3.90 22.94
CA PHE A 178 -6.37 4.97 23.13
C PHE A 178 -7.83 4.49 23.04
N ASP A 179 -8.08 3.18 23.13
CA ASP A 179 -9.42 2.57 23.02
C ASP A 179 -10.10 2.73 21.63
N MET A 180 -9.33 2.93 20.56
CA MET A 180 -9.88 2.86 19.21
C MET A 180 -9.76 1.44 18.64
N PHE A 181 -10.82 0.96 18.00
CA PHE A 181 -10.87 -0.35 17.37
C PHE A 181 -10.46 -0.25 15.90
N CYS A 182 -9.60 -1.17 15.46
CA CYS A 182 -9.24 -1.32 14.05
C CYS A 182 -10.34 -2.07 13.31
N ASN A 183 -10.75 -1.56 12.14
CA ASN A 183 -11.75 -2.23 11.32
C ASN A 183 -11.17 -3.52 10.70
N THR A 184 -12.02 -4.55 10.59
CA THR A 184 -11.62 -5.89 10.13
C THR A 184 -11.56 -6.05 8.61
N ILE A 185 -12.22 -5.16 7.86
CA ILE A 185 -12.30 -5.18 6.39
C ILE A 185 -11.27 -4.21 5.78
N ASP A 186 -11.09 -3.07 6.42
CA ASP A 186 -10.12 -2.05 6.05
C ASP A 186 -9.31 -1.62 7.27
N HIS A 187 -8.11 -2.17 7.41
CA HIS A 187 -7.24 -1.92 8.55
C HIS A 187 -6.79 -0.45 8.65
N SER A 188 -6.85 0.36 7.58
CA SER A 188 -6.58 1.80 7.68
C SER A 188 -7.63 2.58 8.48
N VAL A 189 -8.79 1.97 8.75
CA VAL A 189 -9.90 2.62 9.45
C VAL A 189 -9.91 2.21 10.91
N PHE A 190 -9.91 3.21 11.79
CA PHE A 190 -10.09 3.06 13.22
C PHE A 190 -11.35 3.79 13.67
N TYR A 191 -12.03 3.25 14.67
CA TYR A 191 -13.24 3.86 15.20
C TYR A 191 -13.34 3.70 16.71
N HIS A 192 -13.99 4.65 17.36
CA HIS A 192 -14.34 4.59 18.77
C HIS A 192 -15.80 5.00 18.93
N HIS A 193 -16.55 4.25 19.74
CA HIS A 193 -17.92 4.58 20.13
C HIS A 193 -17.95 4.71 21.65
N ASN A 194 -18.42 5.86 22.15
CA ASN A 194 -18.62 6.05 23.58
C ASN A 194 -20.02 5.59 24.01
N SER A 195 -20.25 5.53 25.32
CA SER A 195 -21.53 5.12 25.91
C SER A 195 -22.69 6.07 25.62
N SER A 196 -22.43 7.27 25.11
CA SER A 196 -23.40 8.30 24.75
C SER A 196 -23.70 8.34 23.25
N GLU A 197 -23.44 7.24 22.53
CA GLU A 197 -23.57 7.11 21.06
C GLU A 197 -22.70 8.07 20.24
N GLN A 198 -21.77 8.78 20.85
CA GLN A 198 -20.83 9.59 20.09
C GLN A 198 -19.72 8.70 19.53
N CYS A 199 -19.19 9.11 18.39
CA CYS A 199 -18.21 8.33 17.65
C CYS A 199 -17.09 9.19 17.11
N ILE A 200 -15.94 8.56 16.98
CA ILE A 200 -14.75 9.11 16.34
C ILE A 200 -14.35 8.10 15.27
N TYR A 201 -14.15 8.57 14.06
CA TYR A 201 -13.62 7.77 12.96
C TYR A 201 -12.31 8.39 12.50
N LEU A 202 -11.31 7.53 12.32
CA LEU A 202 -9.97 7.88 11.88
C LEU A 202 -9.59 7.00 10.69
N VAL A 203 -9.05 7.61 9.64
CA VAL A 203 -8.46 6.90 8.49
C VAL A 203 -7.02 7.33 8.36
N VAL A 204 -6.11 6.36 8.26
CA VAL A 204 -4.67 6.62 8.09
C VAL A 204 -4.20 6.20 6.68
N TYR A 205 -3.50 7.10 6.00
CA TYR A 205 -2.74 6.81 4.81
C TYR A 205 -1.30 7.24 5.01
N VAL A 206 -0.42 6.28 5.30
CA VAL A 206 1.01 6.54 5.57
C VAL A 206 1.16 7.62 6.65
N ASP A 207 1.48 8.85 6.28
CA ASP A 207 1.67 10.04 7.12
C ASP A 207 0.41 10.91 7.26
N ASP A 208 -0.51 10.86 6.31
CA ASP A 208 -1.77 11.60 6.36
C ASP A 208 -2.83 10.86 7.18
N ILE A 209 -3.48 11.57 8.11
CA ILE A 209 -4.59 11.05 8.91
C ILE A 209 -5.80 11.95 8.74
N VAL A 210 -6.95 11.36 8.40
CA VAL A 210 -8.25 12.05 8.36
C VAL A 210 -9.09 11.61 9.54
N ILE A 211 -9.64 12.58 10.27
CA ILE A 211 -10.47 12.33 11.45
C ILE A 211 -11.80 13.05 11.28
N THR A 212 -12.89 12.36 11.62
CA THR A 212 -14.23 12.97 11.77
C THR A 212 -14.85 12.48 13.06
N ASP A 213 -15.72 13.28 13.66
CA ASP A 213 -16.27 13.00 14.97
C ASP A 213 -17.68 13.53 15.18
N SER A 214 -18.38 12.95 16.15
CA SER A 214 -19.50 13.56 16.86
C SER A 214 -19.17 13.92 18.33
N ASP A 215 -17.92 13.73 18.76
CA ASP A 215 -17.40 14.05 20.09
C ASP A 215 -16.19 14.99 20.01
N GLN A 216 -16.46 16.30 20.13
CA GLN A 216 -15.44 17.35 20.07
C GLN A 216 -14.42 17.28 21.22
N ASN A 217 -14.78 16.67 22.36
CA ASN A 217 -13.83 16.47 23.46
C ASN A 217 -12.97 15.24 23.20
N GLY A 218 -13.58 14.16 22.70
CA GLY A 218 -12.90 12.93 22.29
C GLY A 218 -11.83 13.18 21.23
N ILE A 219 -12.14 13.95 20.18
CA ILE A 219 -11.14 14.30 19.15
C ILE A 219 -9.99 15.13 19.71
N ARG A 220 -10.25 16.06 20.65
CA ARG A 220 -9.19 16.86 21.28
C ARG A 220 -8.24 15.97 22.08
N LYS A 221 -8.78 15.01 22.84
CA LYS A 221 -7.99 14.03 23.60
C LYS A 221 -7.19 13.12 22.67
N LEU A 222 -7.81 12.62 21.60
CA LEU A 222 -7.14 11.78 20.60
C LEU A 222 -5.98 12.53 19.94
N LYS A 223 -6.20 13.77 19.50
CA LYS A 223 -5.14 14.62 18.92
C LYS A 223 -3.99 14.81 19.92
N GLN A 224 -4.31 15.16 21.16
CA GLN A 224 -3.31 15.36 22.20
C GLN A 224 -2.51 14.08 22.48
N TYR A 225 -3.18 12.94 22.51
CA TYR A 225 -2.55 11.63 22.66
C TYR A 225 -1.63 11.29 21.47
N LEU A 226 -2.07 11.54 20.23
CA LEU A 226 -1.20 11.36 19.07
C LEU A 226 0.02 12.30 19.10
N PHE A 227 -0.11 13.54 19.61
CA PHE A 227 1.02 14.46 19.79
C PHE A 227 2.03 13.98 20.85
N THR A 228 1.62 13.18 21.84
CA THR A 228 2.57 12.64 22.83
C THR A 228 3.35 11.44 22.31
N HIS A 229 2.82 10.72 21.33
CA HIS A 229 3.46 9.51 20.76
C HIS A 229 4.20 9.75 19.45
N PHE A 230 3.76 10.72 18.63
CA PHE A 230 4.29 10.97 17.30
C PHE A 230 4.56 12.45 17.05
N GLN A 231 5.54 12.75 16.20
CA GLN A 231 5.79 14.12 15.76
C GLN A 231 4.72 14.54 14.75
N THR A 232 3.56 14.90 15.27
CA THR A 232 2.36 15.18 14.48
C THR A 232 2.17 16.68 14.28
N LYS A 233 1.59 17.06 13.14
CA LYS A 233 1.19 18.42 12.79
C LYS A 233 -0.32 18.45 12.56
N ASP A 234 -1.03 19.34 13.25
CA ASP A 234 -2.45 19.60 12.95
C ASP A 234 -2.55 20.50 11.72
N LEU A 235 -3.18 19.99 10.66
CA LEU A 235 -3.48 20.78 9.45
C LEU A 235 -4.85 21.46 9.52
N GLY A 236 -5.60 21.23 10.60
CA GLY A 236 -6.92 21.80 10.83
C GLY A 236 -7.98 21.10 10.00
N LYS A 237 -8.91 21.88 9.42
CA LYS A 237 -9.96 21.34 8.55
C LYS A 237 -9.35 20.71 7.31
N LEU A 238 -9.89 19.56 6.90
CA LEU A 238 -9.48 18.84 5.71
C LEU A 238 -9.67 19.73 4.47
N LYS A 239 -8.57 20.00 3.77
CA LYS A 239 -8.57 20.79 2.51
C LYS A 239 -7.97 20.04 1.34
N TYR A 240 -7.00 19.17 1.61
CA TYR A 240 -6.27 18.40 0.62
C TYR A 240 -5.98 17.02 1.18
N PHE A 241 -6.30 15.96 0.46
CA PHE A 241 -5.95 14.60 0.86
C PHE A 241 -5.62 13.79 -0.40
N LEU A 242 -4.40 13.28 -0.49
CA LEU A 242 -3.94 12.44 -1.62
C LEU A 242 -4.15 13.08 -3.00
N GLY A 243 -3.81 14.36 -3.11
CA GLY A 243 -3.98 15.13 -4.36
C GLY A 243 -5.44 15.48 -4.69
N ILE A 244 -6.39 15.20 -3.80
CA ILE A 244 -7.78 15.61 -3.92
C ILE A 244 -8.03 16.84 -3.03
N GLU A 245 -8.47 17.92 -3.65
CA GLU A 245 -9.03 19.11 -3.01
C GLU A 245 -10.39 18.80 -2.41
N ILE A 246 -10.60 19.22 -1.17
CA ILE A 246 -11.82 18.96 -0.43
C ILE A 246 -12.34 20.30 0.08
N ALA A 247 -13.54 20.67 -0.36
CA ALA A 247 -14.27 21.81 0.12
C ALA A 247 -15.53 21.34 0.85
N GLN A 248 -15.56 21.56 2.16
CA GLN A 248 -16.70 21.19 3.01
C GLN A 248 -17.54 22.42 3.33
N SER A 249 -18.84 22.31 3.10
CA SER A 249 -19.88 23.21 3.58
C SER A 249 -20.67 22.54 4.72
N SER A 250 -21.72 23.20 5.23
CA SER A 250 -22.58 22.62 6.27
C SER A 250 -23.40 21.40 5.80
N SER A 251 -23.67 21.30 4.49
CA SER A 251 -24.51 20.26 3.88
C SER A 251 -23.77 19.36 2.89
N ASP A 252 -22.70 19.86 2.28
CA ASP A 252 -22.08 19.23 1.13
C ASP A 252 -20.56 19.15 1.26
N VAL A 253 -19.98 18.08 0.72
CA VAL A 253 -18.54 17.91 0.55
C VAL A 253 -18.25 17.81 -0.95
N VAL A 254 -17.47 18.77 -1.46
CA VAL A 254 -17.06 18.83 -2.87
C VAL A 254 -15.63 18.34 -3.00
N LEU A 255 -15.40 17.42 -3.93
CA LEU A 255 -14.09 16.87 -4.26
C LEU A 255 -13.64 17.42 -5.62
N SER A 256 -12.41 17.91 -5.69
CA SER A 256 -11.79 18.45 -6.90
C SER A 256 -10.39 17.87 -7.06
N GLN A 257 -10.00 17.55 -8.30
CA GLN A 257 -8.59 17.30 -8.64
C GLN A 257 -8.09 18.34 -9.65
N ARG A 258 -8.72 19.53 -9.66
CA ARG A 258 -8.39 20.61 -10.59
C ARG A 258 -6.92 21.00 -10.46
N LYS A 259 -6.43 21.20 -9.24
CA LYS A 259 -5.02 21.53 -9.03
C LYS A 259 -4.08 20.45 -9.57
N TYR A 260 -4.35 19.18 -9.26
CA TYR A 260 -3.56 18.06 -9.78
C TYR A 260 -3.53 18.03 -11.32
N ALA A 261 -4.69 18.24 -11.96
CA ALA A 261 -4.76 18.34 -13.42
C ALA A 261 -3.96 19.54 -13.97
N LEU A 262 -4.02 20.69 -13.31
CA LEU A 262 -3.24 21.88 -13.69
C LEU A 262 -1.74 21.69 -13.49
N ASP A 263 -1.32 21.01 -12.41
CA ASP A 263 0.08 20.70 -12.13
C ASP A 263 0.65 19.80 -13.24
N ILE A 264 -0.09 18.75 -13.65
CA ILE A 264 0.29 17.89 -14.80
C ILE A 264 0.40 18.72 -16.10
N LEU A 265 -0.59 19.59 -16.37
CA LEU A 265 -0.54 20.45 -17.56
C LEU A 265 0.66 21.40 -17.51
N GLY A 266 1.03 21.90 -16.33
CA GLY A 266 2.23 22.72 -16.14
C GLY A 266 3.52 21.96 -16.42
N GLU A 267 3.65 20.76 -15.84
CA GLU A 267 4.83 19.89 -16.02
C GLU A 267 5.01 19.43 -17.48
N THR A 268 3.91 19.23 -18.20
CA THR A 268 3.91 18.81 -19.62
C THR A 268 3.98 19.99 -20.60
N GLY A 269 3.97 21.24 -20.10
CA GLY A 269 3.97 22.44 -20.94
C GLY A 269 2.66 22.62 -21.74
N MET A 270 1.55 22.05 -21.26
CA MET A 270 0.25 22.01 -21.92
C MET A 270 -0.79 22.98 -21.33
N LEU A 271 -0.41 23.89 -20.42
CA LEU A 271 -1.34 24.86 -19.81
C LEU A 271 -2.07 25.74 -20.83
N ASP A 272 -1.37 26.15 -21.88
CA ASP A 272 -1.90 27.02 -22.94
C ASP A 272 -2.41 26.23 -24.16
N CYS A 273 -2.46 24.89 -24.06
CA CYS A 273 -3.00 24.06 -25.14
C CYS A 273 -4.50 24.30 -25.33
N LYS A 274 -4.95 24.20 -26.59
CA LYS A 274 -6.37 24.26 -26.91
C LYS A 274 -7.09 23.06 -26.25
N PRO A 275 -8.16 23.29 -25.47
CA PRO A 275 -8.93 22.20 -24.89
C PRO A 275 -9.58 21.37 -25.99
N VAL A 276 -9.55 20.05 -25.83
CA VAL A 276 -10.18 19.06 -26.71
C VAL A 276 -10.88 18.02 -25.84
N ASP A 277 -12.07 17.59 -26.26
CA ASP A 277 -12.87 16.61 -25.51
C ASP A 277 -12.19 15.24 -25.43
N THR A 278 -11.31 14.95 -26.38
CA THR A 278 -10.50 13.73 -26.44
C THR A 278 -9.04 14.12 -26.67
N PRO A 279 -8.14 13.94 -25.68
CA PRO A 279 -6.73 14.31 -25.82
C PRO A 279 -5.94 13.38 -26.76
N MET A 280 -6.52 12.24 -27.14
CA MET A 280 -5.95 11.29 -28.09
C MET A 280 -6.58 11.49 -29.47
N ASP A 281 -5.77 11.49 -30.53
CA ASP A 281 -6.28 11.50 -31.90
C ASP A 281 -7.08 10.20 -32.17
N PRO A 282 -8.39 10.29 -32.48
CA PRO A 282 -9.25 9.13 -32.68
C PRO A 282 -8.83 8.26 -33.87
N ASN A 283 -7.99 8.78 -34.77
CA ASN A 283 -7.50 8.07 -35.94
C ASN A 283 -6.14 7.39 -35.74
N VAL A 284 -5.52 7.53 -34.56
CA VAL A 284 -4.25 6.86 -34.25
C VAL A 284 -4.46 5.35 -34.22
N LYS A 285 -3.85 4.65 -35.18
CA LYS A 285 -3.73 3.19 -35.18
C LYS A 285 -2.53 2.80 -34.33
N LEU A 286 -2.78 2.23 -33.15
CA LEU A 286 -1.72 1.67 -32.31
C LEU A 286 -1.27 0.33 -32.90
N ILE A 287 -0.03 0.27 -33.38
CA ILE A 287 0.60 -0.96 -33.90
C ILE A 287 1.61 -1.46 -32.85
N PRO A 288 1.62 -2.77 -32.51
CA PRO A 288 2.62 -3.33 -31.61
C PRO A 288 4.05 -3.01 -32.08
N GLY A 289 4.88 -2.42 -31.22
CA GLY A 289 6.27 -2.08 -31.53
C GLY A 289 6.49 -0.78 -32.31
N GLN A 290 5.43 0.01 -32.58
CA GLN A 290 5.59 1.36 -33.11
C GLN A 290 5.85 2.38 -32.01
N GLY A 291 6.82 3.27 -32.25
CA GLY A 291 7.18 4.37 -31.37
C GLY A 291 8.62 4.26 -30.87
N GLU A 292 9.18 5.39 -30.42
CA GLU A 292 10.46 5.42 -29.73
C GLU A 292 10.31 4.82 -28.33
N PRO A 293 11.12 3.80 -27.96
CA PRO A 293 11.13 3.28 -26.60
C PRO A 293 11.43 4.38 -25.60
N LEU A 294 10.62 4.50 -24.54
CA LEU A 294 10.90 5.43 -23.46
C LEU A 294 12.23 5.02 -22.79
N ARG A 295 13.15 5.99 -22.65
CA ARG A 295 14.44 5.78 -21.96
C ARG A 295 14.28 5.37 -20.50
N ASP A 296 13.20 5.82 -19.86
CA ASP A 296 12.82 5.44 -18.50
C ASP A 296 11.30 5.25 -18.42
N PRO A 297 10.82 4.01 -18.61
CA PRO A 297 9.40 3.70 -18.52
C PRO A 297 8.81 3.91 -17.10
N GLY A 298 9.64 3.95 -16.05
CA GLY A 298 9.19 4.01 -14.65
C GLY A 298 8.72 5.39 -14.19
N ARG A 299 8.81 6.40 -15.06
CA ARG A 299 8.34 7.77 -14.80
C ARG A 299 6.85 7.98 -15.06
N TYR A 300 6.14 7.00 -15.63
CA TYR A 300 4.72 7.06 -15.98
C TYR A 300 3.93 5.97 -15.28
#